data_AF-A0A843EL48-F1
#
_entry.id   AF-A0A843EL48-F1
#
_cell.length_a   1.000
_cell.length_b   1.000
_cell.length_c   1.000
_cell.angle_alpha   90.00
_cell.angle_beta   90.00
_cell.angle_gamma   90.00
#
_symmetry.space_group_name_H-M   'P 1'
#
loop_
_entity.id
_entity.type
_entity.pdbx_description
1 polymer ?
#
loop_
_entity_poly.entity_id
_entity_poly.type
_entity_poly.pdbx_seq_one_letter_code
_entity_poly.pdbx_strand_id
1 'polypeptide(L)'
;TTEAEPEATTGQLNALDKAMDYLSFTAFSKKGLRDQLEYDGYNDDEIEYAVDNCGADWNEQAVKKAEEYLDFTSFSKEGLIDQLEYDGFTEKQAKYGADKAYK
;
A
#
# COMPACT_ATOMS: atom_id res chain seq x y z
N THR A 1 17.69 29.46 18.10
CA THR A 1 17.48 29.32 16.65
C THR A 1 16.70 28.05 16.45
N THR A 2 15.43 28.17 16.11
CA THR A 2 14.59 27.02 15.75
C THR A 2 14.84 26.77 14.27
N GLU A 3 15.57 25.70 13.96
CA GLU A 3 15.72 25.20 12.61
C GLU A 3 14.34 24.66 12.20
N ALA A 4 13.70 25.32 11.23
CA ALA A 4 12.42 24.86 10.70
C ALA A 4 12.67 23.55 9.94
N GLU A 5 11.87 22.51 10.23
CA GLU A 5 11.86 21.29 9.42
C GLU A 5 11.68 21.67 7.94
N PRO A 6 12.38 21.01 7.00
CA PRO A 6 12.18 21.31 5.60
C PRO A 6 10.71 21.03 5.22
N GLU A 7 10.01 22.05 4.74
CA GLU A 7 8.67 21.89 4.15
C GLU A 7 8.77 20.96 2.94
N ALA A 8 7.76 20.10 2.75
CA ALA A 8 7.71 19.16 1.65
C ALA A 8 7.79 19.87 0.29
N THR A 9 8.54 19.27 -0.64
CA THR A 9 8.68 19.79 -2.00
C THR A 9 7.39 19.57 -2.81
N THR A 10 7.22 20.30 -3.91
CA THR A 10 6.09 20.06 -4.85
C THR A 10 6.10 18.63 -5.40
N GLY A 11 7.27 18.04 -5.66
CA GLY A 11 7.39 16.65 -6.12
C GLY A 11 6.87 15.64 -5.08
N GLN A 12 7.25 15.84 -3.82
CA GLN A 12 6.78 15.03 -2.70
C GLN A 12 5.26 15.13 -2.50
N LEU A 13 4.69 16.34 -2.59
CA LEU A 13 3.24 16.54 -2.50
C LEU A 13 2.49 15.88 -3.67
N ASN A 14 3.02 16.01 -4.90
CA ASN A 14 2.44 15.34 -6.07
C ASN A 14 2.48 13.80 -5.94
N ALA A 15 3.56 13.25 -5.40
CA ALA A 15 3.67 11.80 -5.15
C ALA A 15 2.68 11.35 -4.07
N LEU A 16 2.50 12.15 -3.02
CA LEU A 16 1.53 11.90 -1.96
C LEU A 16 0.09 11.89 -2.50
N ASP A 17 -0.29 12.90 -3.28
CA ASP A 17 -1.61 12.96 -3.91
C ASP A 17 -1.84 11.74 -4.80
N LYS A 18 -0.84 11.36 -5.60
CA LYS A 18 -0.91 10.16 -6.44
C LYS A 18 -1.06 8.87 -5.64
N ALA A 19 -0.35 8.74 -4.53
CA ALA A 19 -0.45 7.60 -3.62
C ALA A 19 -1.86 7.48 -3.03
N MET A 20 -2.45 8.59 -2.61
CA MET A 20 -3.83 8.65 -2.10
C MET A 20 -4.85 8.29 -3.19
N ASP A 21 -4.66 8.79 -4.42
CA ASP A 21 -5.50 8.43 -5.57
C ASP A 21 -5.49 6.92 -5.81
N TYR A 22 -4.32 6.28 -5.82
CA TYR A 22 -4.20 4.82 -5.97
C TYR A 22 -4.92 4.08 -4.85
N LEU A 23 -4.68 4.45 -3.59
CA LEU A 23 -5.28 3.80 -2.42
C LEU A 23 -6.80 4.02 -2.33
N SER A 24 -7.33 5.03 -3.02
CA SER A 24 -8.78 5.25 -3.15
C SER A 24 -9.43 4.35 -4.20
N PHE A 25 -8.66 3.89 -5.20
CA PHE A 25 -9.15 3.09 -6.31
C PHE A 25 -8.98 1.59 -6.09
N THR A 26 -7.85 1.15 -5.53
CA THR A 26 -7.57 -0.26 -5.24
C THR A 26 -6.62 -0.41 -4.06
N ALA A 27 -6.69 -1.56 -3.40
CA ALA A 27 -5.77 -1.86 -2.31
C ALA A 27 -4.32 -2.06 -2.81
N PHE A 28 -3.34 -1.62 -2.02
CA PHE A 28 -1.92 -1.83 -2.28
C PHE A 28 -1.19 -2.28 -1.01
N SER A 29 -0.17 -3.13 -1.18
CA SER A 29 0.85 -3.28 -0.15
C SER A 29 1.76 -2.05 -0.11
N LYS A 30 2.46 -1.82 1.01
CA LYS A 30 3.46 -0.73 1.08
C LYS A 30 4.50 -0.86 -0.03
N LYS A 31 4.94 -2.09 -0.32
CA LYS A 31 5.89 -2.38 -1.41
C LYS A 31 5.28 -2.10 -2.78
N GLY A 32 4.08 -2.62 -3.04
CA GLY A 32 3.40 -2.43 -4.31
C GLY A 32 3.13 -0.96 -4.63
N LEU A 33 2.77 -0.15 -3.62
CA LEU A 33 2.57 1.28 -3.81
C LEU A 33 3.89 2.00 -4.16
N ARG A 34 5.00 1.62 -3.52
CA ARG A 34 6.33 2.15 -3.87
C ARG A 34 6.70 1.83 -5.31
N ASP A 35 6.57 0.55 -5.68
CA ASP A 35 6.90 0.07 -7.03
C ASP A 35 6.01 0.76 -8.09
N GLN A 36 4.74 1.04 -7.77
CA GLN A 36 3.82 1.77 -8.65
C GLN A 36 4.20 3.25 -8.83
N LEU A 37 4.61 3.94 -7.75
CA LEU A 37 5.07 5.33 -7.85
C LEU A 37 6.42 5.44 -8.57
N GLU A 38 7.31 4.46 -8.39
CA GLU A 38 8.55 4.37 -9.16
C GLU A 38 8.27 4.20 -10.67
N TYR A 39 7.31 3.34 -11.02
CA TYR A 39 6.86 3.18 -12.41
C TYR A 39 6.30 4.48 -13.00
N ASP A 40 5.60 5.28 -12.19
CA ASP A 40 5.07 6.59 -12.58
C ASP A 40 6.17 7.68 -12.72
N GLY A 41 7.42 7.37 -12.34
CA GLY A 41 8.58 8.22 -12.54
C GLY A 41 8.92 9.14 -11.37
N TYR A 42 8.33 8.92 -10.20
CA TYR A 42 8.75 9.60 -8.97
C TYR A 42 10.11 9.05 -8.51
N ASN A 43 10.93 9.89 -7.88
CA ASN A 43 12.22 9.47 -7.33
C ASN A 43 12.09 8.93 -5.90
N ASP A 44 13.16 8.33 -5.39
CA ASP A 44 13.18 7.68 -4.07
C ASP A 44 12.70 8.59 -2.93
N ASP A 45 13.15 9.84 -2.89
CA ASP A 45 12.79 10.80 -1.83
C ASP A 45 11.30 11.21 -1.89
N GLU A 46 10.73 11.25 -3.10
CA GLU A 46 9.31 11.53 -3.33
C GLU A 46 8.44 10.34 -2.93
N ILE A 47 8.87 9.12 -3.30
CA ILE A 47 8.17 7.86 -2.98
C ILE A 47 8.17 7.61 -1.47
N GLU A 48 9.33 7.79 -0.81
CA GLU A 48 9.44 7.62 0.64
C GLU A 48 8.51 8.58 1.36
N TYR A 49 8.54 9.87 0.98
CA TYR A 49 7.65 10.86 1.54
C TYR A 49 6.17 10.49 1.33
N ALA A 50 5.76 10.15 0.11
CA ALA A 50 4.38 9.82 -0.20
C ALA A 50 3.85 8.65 0.62
N VAL A 51 4.62 7.56 0.67
CA VAL A 51 4.19 6.32 1.34
C VAL A 51 4.17 6.47 2.85
N ASP A 52 5.05 7.28 3.44
CA ASP A 52 5.06 7.54 4.88
C ASP A 52 3.98 8.54 5.31
N ASN A 53 3.51 9.40 4.40
CA ASN A 53 2.52 10.44 4.70
C ASN A 53 1.11 10.16 4.15
N CYS A 54 0.90 9.08 3.37
CA CYS A 54 -0.41 8.75 2.78
C CYS A 54 -1.48 8.32 3.79
N GLY A 55 -1.10 8.08 5.05
CA GLY A 55 -2.05 7.71 6.12
C GLY A 55 -2.63 6.29 5.99
N ALA A 56 -2.05 5.44 5.13
CA ALA A 56 -2.52 4.07 4.94
C ALA A 56 -2.30 3.21 6.19
N ASP A 57 -3.35 2.53 6.64
CA ASP A 57 -3.22 1.34 7.49
C ASP A 57 -2.96 0.13 6.59
N TRP A 58 -1.73 -0.36 6.61
CA TRP A 58 -1.32 -1.48 5.75
C TRP A 58 -1.99 -2.82 6.09
N ASN A 59 -2.49 -3.00 7.32
CA ASN A 59 -3.33 -4.15 7.63
C ASN A 59 -4.72 -3.99 7.01
N GLU A 60 -5.31 -2.79 7.07
CA GLU A 60 -6.60 -2.53 6.40
C GLU A 60 -6.48 -2.70 4.88
N GLN A 61 -5.36 -2.27 4.27
CA GLN A 61 -5.09 -2.51 2.86
C GLN A 61 -4.99 -4.01 2.53
N ALA A 62 -4.38 -4.82 3.42
CA ALA A 62 -4.34 -6.27 3.24
C ALA A 62 -5.73 -6.91 3.31
N VAL A 63 -6.60 -6.45 4.22
CA VAL A 63 -7.99 -6.91 4.31
C VAL A 63 -8.75 -6.57 3.02
N LYS A 64 -8.66 -5.32 2.56
CA LYS A 64 -9.31 -4.89 1.31
C LYS A 64 -8.86 -5.72 0.12
N LYS A 65 -7.55 -5.93 -0.04
CA LYS A 65 -7.02 -6.76 -1.14
C LYS A 65 -7.49 -8.21 -1.04
N ALA A 66 -7.53 -8.76 0.18
CA ALA A 66 -8.02 -10.11 0.43
C ALA A 66 -9.50 -10.27 0.03
N GLU A 67 -10.34 -9.30 0.39
CA GLU A 67 -11.76 -9.23 -0.01
C GLU A 67 -11.92 -9.08 -1.53
N GLU A 68 -11.17 -8.15 -2.15
CA GLU A 68 -11.15 -7.95 -3.61
C GLU A 68 -10.84 -9.26 -4.36
N TYR A 69 -9.87 -10.04 -3.87
CA TYR A 69 -9.53 -11.33 -4.46
C TYR A 69 -10.66 -12.35 -4.34
N LEU A 70 -11.27 -12.47 -3.16
CA LEU A 70 -12.34 -13.42 -2.91
C LEU A 70 -13.63 -13.08 -3.69
N ASP A 71 -13.87 -11.80 -3.96
CA ASP A 71 -14.97 -11.35 -4.82
C ASP A 71 -14.75 -11.74 -6.29
N PHE A 72 -13.50 -11.78 -6.75
CA PHE A 72 -13.16 -12.12 -8.14
C PHE A 72 -12.98 -13.63 -8.38
N THR A 73 -12.35 -14.33 -7.44
CA THR A 73 -12.06 -15.76 -7.57
C THR A 73 -11.95 -16.45 -6.21
N SER A 74 -12.26 -17.74 -6.18
CA SER A 74 -12.12 -18.53 -4.95
C SER A 74 -10.65 -18.83 -4.68
N PHE A 75 -10.19 -18.52 -3.46
CA PHE A 75 -8.91 -18.97 -2.92
C PHE A 75 -9.14 -20.03 -1.81
N SER A 76 -8.08 -20.75 -1.46
CA SER A 76 -7.96 -21.34 -0.12
C SER A 76 -7.30 -20.32 0.81
N LYS A 77 -7.47 -20.45 2.13
CA LYS A 77 -6.90 -19.48 3.07
C LYS A 77 -5.38 -19.35 2.94
N GLU A 78 -4.68 -20.46 2.83
CA GLU A 78 -3.23 -20.48 2.60
C GLU A 78 -2.89 -19.83 1.25
N GLY A 79 -3.62 -20.19 0.19
CA GLY A 79 -3.40 -19.60 -1.12
C GLY A 79 -3.66 -18.08 -1.18
N LEU A 80 -4.59 -17.56 -0.38
CA LEU A 80 -4.81 -16.12 -0.27
C LEU A 80 -3.67 -15.43 0.48
N ILE A 81 -3.12 -16.07 1.52
CA ILE A 81 -1.93 -15.57 2.22
C ILE A 81 -0.75 -15.50 1.24
N ASP A 82 -0.48 -16.58 0.52
CA ASP A 82 0.60 -16.65 -0.47
C ASP A 82 0.44 -15.57 -1.55
N GLN A 83 -0.81 -15.33 -2.01
CA GLN A 83 -1.08 -14.30 -3.01
C GLN A 83 -0.83 -12.89 -2.47
N LEU A 84 -1.24 -12.60 -1.24
CA LEU A 84 -0.97 -11.30 -0.61
C LEU A 84 0.54 -11.07 -0.38
N GLU A 85 1.29 -12.12 0.00
CA GLU A 85 2.75 -12.02 0.10
C GLU A 85 3.41 -11.77 -1.26
N TYR A 86 2.92 -12.42 -2.32
CA TYR A 86 3.36 -12.17 -3.69
C TYR A 86 3.13 -10.71 -4.11
N ASP A 87 1.99 -10.13 -3.71
CA ASP A 87 1.66 -8.70 -3.92
C ASP A 87 2.50 -7.75 -3.03
N GLY A 88 3.41 -8.27 -2.22
CA GLY A 88 4.35 -7.50 -1.42
C GLY A 88 3.83 -7.09 -0.04
N PHE A 89 2.73 -7.66 0.44
CA PHE A 89 2.38 -7.56 1.86
C PHE A 89 3.38 -8.36 2.70
N THR A 90 3.66 -7.89 3.93
CA THR A 90 4.42 -8.70 4.88
C THR A 90 3.61 -9.93 5.28
N GLU A 91 4.28 -11.03 5.67
CA GLU A 91 3.62 -12.25 6.16
C GLU A 91 2.55 -11.96 7.23
N LYS A 92 2.84 -11.03 8.16
CA LYS A 92 1.87 -10.62 9.21
C LYS A 92 0.64 -9.94 8.64
N GLN A 93 0.80 -9.06 7.65
CA GLN A 93 -0.31 -8.37 6.97
C GLN A 93 -1.12 -9.34 6.12
N ALA A 94 -0.47 -10.22 5.37
CA ALA A 94 -1.11 -11.23 4.55
C ALA A 94 -1.98 -12.17 5.41
N LYS A 95 -1.42 -12.69 6.52
CA LYS A 95 -2.17 -13.49 7.49
C LYS A 95 -3.34 -12.73 8.10
N TYR A 96 -3.13 -11.48 8.52
CA TYR A 96 -4.19 -10.64 9.06
C TYR A 96 -5.32 -10.40 8.04
N GLY A 97 -4.97 -10.05 6.81
CA GLY A 97 -5.92 -9.82 5.71
C GLY A 97 -6.77 -11.06 5.43
N ALA A 98 -6.11 -12.19 5.19
CA ALA A 98 -6.79 -13.46 4.94
C ALA A 98 -7.67 -13.90 6.13
N ASP A 99 -7.18 -13.77 7.37
CA ASP A 99 -7.96 -14.10 8.58
C ASP A 99 -9.26 -13.28 8.71
N LYS A 100 -9.24 -12.02 8.27
CA LYS A 100 -10.41 -11.15 8.35
C LYS A 100 -11.40 -11.40 7.21
N ALA A 101 -10.91 -11.67 6.01
CA ALA A 101 -11.74 -11.90 4.83
C ALA A 101 -12.41 -13.29 4.83
N TYR A 102 -11.84 -14.30 5.49
CA TYR A 102 -12.36 -15.68 5.55
C TYR A 102 -13.50 -15.94 6.55
N LYS A 103 -14.10 -14.89 7.11
CA LYS A 103 -15.05 -15.01 8.22
C LYS A 103 -16.45 -15.44 7.81
#